data_AF-A0AAU5HJQ9-F1
#
_entry.id   AF-A0AAU5HJQ9-F1
#
_cell.length_a   1.000
_cell.length_b   1.000
_cell.length_c   1.000
_cell.angle_alpha   90.00
_cell.angle_beta   90.00
_cell.angle_gamma   90.00
#
_symmetry.space_group_name_H-M   'P 1'
#
loop_
_entity.id
_entity.type
_entity.pdbx_description
1 polymer ?
#
loop_
_entity_poly.entity_id
_entity_poly.type
_entity_poly.pdbx_seq_one_letter_code
_entity_poly.pdbx_strand_id
1 'polypeptide(L)'
;MPAQRSVPSLVPRPTKSAARPGQFTLDADTALHIGAGAEPAADLLRILLAPATGLPLPASPEGRLTLALDPGPAGLGEEGYELTVAPHAVLLRAAHLTGLLRGIQTIRQLLPPQALSETRQPDTEWLLPCVEITDLPRHPWRGAMLDVARHFQPVSYLRRYVDLLALHKIGVFHLHLTDDQGWRMPVSAYPKLTEIGGHRDESQLGPAGSDLYDGVPHDGSYTRAELAGLVSYAAARGVTVMPEIEMPGHVRAALAAYPELGNNPERTLDVWTRWGVCDTVLGVHDEVLDFCRTVLDEVMDVFPSPYIHVGGEECPTAEWTHSAAARERAVAQGLSSPAALHGWFLGQIGDFLGRHGRRPVGWAETGDELPLDFAAMTWRDPAHTLAAARRGHPAISAHHRATYLDYAQSEDPGEPQGQPGGVVDLRAVHAHDPVPEDAERSVAERVLGTQAQLWTEFVRTPERIEYLTYPRLCALADRAWSGATDWADFRSRLDEHTARLDALGVRYRRP
;
A
#
# COMPACT_ATOMS: atom_id res chain seq x y z
N MET A 1 4.83 -43.20 -16.76
CA MET A 1 4.13 -42.63 -15.59
C MET A 1 3.31 -41.45 -16.09
N PRO A 2 2.02 -41.30 -15.72
CA PRO A 2 1.30 -40.09 -16.07
C PRO A 2 2.04 -38.92 -15.41
N ALA A 3 2.32 -37.86 -16.17
CA ALA A 3 2.92 -36.65 -15.63
C ALA A 3 2.15 -36.23 -14.38
N GLN A 4 2.88 -36.01 -13.28
CA GLN A 4 2.33 -35.50 -12.05
C GLN A 4 1.64 -34.17 -12.40
N ARG A 5 0.31 -34.13 -12.38
CA ARG A 5 -0.45 -32.93 -12.76
C ARG A 5 -0.16 -31.87 -11.69
N SER A 6 0.59 -30.84 -12.05
CA SER A 6 0.88 -29.73 -11.17
C SER A 6 -0.35 -28.83 -11.01
N VAL A 7 -0.51 -28.27 -9.81
CA VAL A 7 -1.42 -27.14 -9.60
C VAL A 7 -0.91 -25.97 -10.44
N PRO A 8 -1.78 -25.18 -11.09
CA PRO A 8 -1.35 -23.98 -11.82
C PRO A 8 -0.50 -23.06 -10.95
N SER A 9 0.51 -22.43 -11.55
CA SER A 9 1.36 -21.47 -10.86
C SER A 9 0.56 -20.21 -10.51
N LEU A 10 0.42 -20.00 -9.20
CA LEU A 10 -0.29 -18.86 -8.60
C LEU A 10 0.70 -18.00 -7.80
N VAL A 11 0.50 -16.68 -7.85
CA VAL A 11 1.31 -15.70 -7.10
C VAL A 11 0.37 -14.70 -6.42
N PRO A 12 0.24 -14.71 -5.07
CA PRO A 12 0.95 -15.56 -4.12
C PRO A 12 0.51 -17.04 -4.17
N ARG A 13 1.37 -17.94 -3.67
CA ARG A 13 1.07 -19.36 -3.52
C ARG A 13 -0.04 -19.59 -2.47
N PRO A 14 -1.09 -20.36 -2.76
CA PRO A 14 -2.12 -20.65 -1.77
C PRO A 14 -1.59 -21.46 -0.58
N THR A 15 -2.21 -21.31 0.60
CA THR A 15 -1.86 -22.10 1.80
C THR A 15 -1.96 -23.60 1.54
N LYS A 16 -3.04 -24.05 0.91
CA LYS A 16 -3.25 -25.44 0.48
C LYS A 16 -3.92 -25.46 -0.88
N SER A 17 -3.42 -26.32 -1.77
CA SER A 17 -3.98 -26.52 -3.10
C SER A 17 -3.78 -27.96 -3.57
N ALA A 18 -4.79 -28.55 -4.19
CA ALA A 18 -4.74 -29.88 -4.78
C ALA A 18 -5.33 -29.87 -6.20
N ALA A 19 -4.57 -30.37 -7.17
CA ALA A 19 -5.08 -30.56 -8.53
C ALA A 19 -6.09 -31.71 -8.57
N ARG A 20 -7.15 -31.53 -9.37
CA ARG A 20 -8.19 -32.53 -9.63
C ARG A 20 -8.29 -32.80 -11.14
N PRO A 21 -8.76 -33.98 -11.57
CA PRO A 21 -8.95 -34.26 -12.99
C PRO A 21 -10.04 -33.40 -13.64
N GLY A 22 -9.76 -32.92 -14.85
CA GLY A 22 -10.73 -32.22 -15.69
C GLY A 22 -10.58 -30.70 -15.67
N GLN A 23 -11.53 -30.03 -16.33
CA GLN A 23 -11.61 -28.59 -16.43
C GLN A 23 -13.08 -28.15 -16.42
N PHE A 24 -13.34 -26.97 -15.89
CA PHE A 24 -14.59 -26.26 -16.03
C PHE A 24 -14.47 -25.26 -17.18
N THR A 25 -15.48 -25.20 -18.06
CA THR A 25 -15.53 -24.21 -19.15
C THR A 25 -16.45 -23.07 -18.75
N LEU A 26 -15.90 -21.86 -18.74
CA LEU A 26 -16.62 -20.61 -18.51
C LEU A 26 -17.12 -20.09 -19.87
N ASP A 27 -18.43 -20.10 -20.08
CA ASP A 27 -19.06 -19.87 -21.38
C ASP A 27 -20.32 -18.99 -21.25
N ALA A 28 -21.03 -18.79 -22.37
CA ALA A 28 -22.25 -17.97 -22.43
C ALA A 28 -23.40 -18.54 -21.58
N ASP A 29 -23.38 -19.85 -21.29
CA ASP A 29 -24.39 -20.54 -20.47
C ASP A 29 -24.00 -20.56 -18.98
N THR A 30 -22.85 -19.97 -18.62
CA THR A 30 -22.42 -19.90 -17.22
C THR A 30 -23.16 -18.79 -16.49
N ALA A 31 -23.96 -19.19 -15.50
CA ALA A 31 -24.66 -18.31 -14.58
C ALA A 31 -24.09 -18.39 -13.15
N LEU A 32 -24.31 -17.33 -12.36
CA LEU A 32 -23.86 -17.21 -10.98
C LEU A 32 -24.99 -17.56 -9.99
N HIS A 33 -24.72 -18.48 -9.07
CA HIS A 33 -25.53 -18.60 -7.85
C HIS A 33 -24.93 -17.67 -6.79
N ILE A 34 -25.69 -16.64 -6.41
CA ILE A 34 -25.22 -15.60 -5.49
C ILE A 34 -25.89 -15.82 -4.14
N GLY A 35 -25.09 -16.25 -3.16
CA GLY A 35 -25.52 -16.33 -1.77
C GLY A 35 -25.76 -14.95 -1.17
N ALA A 36 -26.56 -14.89 -0.11
CA ALA A 36 -26.88 -13.62 0.55
C ALA A 36 -25.61 -12.87 1.00
N GLY A 37 -25.48 -11.60 0.62
CA GLY A 37 -24.32 -10.76 0.94
C GLY A 37 -23.11 -10.94 0.00
N ALA A 38 -23.17 -11.88 -0.95
CA ALA A 38 -22.12 -12.11 -1.95
C ALA A 38 -22.31 -11.26 -3.22
N GLU A 39 -23.33 -10.40 -3.29
CA GLU A 39 -23.62 -9.53 -4.44
C GLU A 39 -22.41 -8.66 -4.83
N PRO A 40 -21.69 -7.99 -3.91
CA PRO A 40 -20.52 -7.19 -4.28
C PRO A 40 -19.39 -8.01 -4.91
N ALA A 41 -19.22 -9.27 -4.48
CA ALA A 41 -18.25 -10.18 -5.06
C ALA A 41 -18.67 -10.60 -6.48
N ALA A 42 -19.96 -10.88 -6.69
CA ALA A 42 -20.49 -11.21 -8.01
C ALA A 42 -20.31 -10.05 -9.00
N ASP A 43 -20.55 -8.81 -8.54
CA ASP A 43 -20.36 -7.61 -9.35
C ASP A 43 -18.90 -7.38 -9.68
N LEU A 44 -17.99 -7.56 -8.72
CA LEU A 44 -16.55 -7.48 -8.99
C LEU A 44 -16.12 -8.53 -10.03
N LEU A 45 -16.58 -9.78 -9.90
CA LEU A 45 -16.24 -10.85 -10.84
C LEU A 45 -16.68 -10.48 -12.27
N ARG A 46 -17.90 -9.95 -12.42
CA ARG A 46 -18.39 -9.45 -13.72
C ARG A 46 -17.53 -8.32 -14.25
N ILE A 47 -17.24 -7.31 -13.43
CA ILE A 47 -16.41 -6.16 -13.82
C ILE A 47 -15.05 -6.62 -14.31
N LEU A 48 -14.41 -7.56 -13.60
CA LEU A 48 -13.04 -7.99 -13.91
C LEU A 48 -12.95 -8.94 -15.10
N LEU A 49 -14.00 -9.71 -15.42
CA LEU A 49 -14.00 -10.65 -16.54
C LEU A 49 -14.66 -10.09 -17.81
N ALA A 50 -15.55 -9.11 -17.70
CA ALA A 50 -16.28 -8.57 -18.84
C ALA A 50 -15.39 -8.03 -19.98
N PRO A 51 -14.26 -7.33 -19.74
CA PRO A 51 -13.46 -6.79 -20.83
C PRO A 51 -12.91 -7.87 -21.77
N ALA A 52 -12.26 -8.90 -21.21
CA ALA A 52 -11.65 -9.98 -21.99
C ALA A 52 -12.69 -10.99 -22.51
N THR A 53 -13.60 -11.43 -21.63
CA THR A 53 -14.52 -12.55 -21.92
C THR A 53 -15.82 -12.09 -22.56
N GLY A 54 -16.24 -10.85 -22.25
CA GLY A 54 -17.61 -10.32 -22.32
C GLY A 54 -18.73 -11.34 -22.22
N LEU A 55 -18.59 -12.21 -21.21
CA LEU A 55 -19.64 -13.08 -20.73
C LEU A 55 -20.54 -12.31 -19.76
N PRO A 56 -21.87 -12.49 -19.80
CA PRO A 56 -22.80 -11.75 -18.97
C PRO A 56 -22.81 -12.21 -17.50
N LEU A 57 -22.52 -13.50 -17.25
CA LEU A 57 -22.58 -14.14 -15.93
C LEU A 57 -23.87 -13.77 -15.15
N PRO A 58 -25.06 -14.04 -15.72
CA PRO A 58 -26.33 -13.65 -15.11
C PRO A 58 -26.53 -14.37 -13.77
N ALA A 59 -27.30 -13.77 -12.87
CA ALA A 59 -27.71 -14.45 -11.64
C ALA A 59 -28.72 -15.56 -11.97
N SER A 60 -28.55 -16.74 -11.35
CA SER A 60 -29.49 -17.86 -11.45
C SER A 60 -29.40 -18.74 -10.19
N PRO A 61 -30.52 -19.19 -9.61
CA PRO A 61 -30.50 -20.19 -8.53
C PRO A 61 -29.80 -21.49 -8.91
N GLU A 62 -29.82 -21.86 -10.20
CA GLU A 62 -29.14 -23.02 -10.76
C GLU A 62 -27.76 -22.68 -11.36
N GLY A 63 -27.20 -21.52 -11.02
CA GLY A 63 -25.90 -21.07 -11.52
C GLY A 63 -24.78 -22.07 -11.20
N ARG A 64 -23.93 -22.33 -12.21
CA ARG A 64 -22.80 -23.28 -12.08
C ARG A 64 -21.62 -22.69 -11.32
N LEU A 65 -21.55 -21.37 -11.13
CA LEU A 65 -20.53 -20.70 -10.32
C LEU A 65 -21.20 -20.10 -9.07
N THR A 66 -20.92 -20.68 -7.91
CA THR A 66 -21.50 -20.29 -6.63
C THR A 66 -20.55 -19.38 -5.86
N LEU A 67 -21.05 -18.24 -5.40
CA LEU A 67 -20.39 -17.33 -4.46
C LEU A 67 -21.18 -17.33 -3.15
N ALA A 68 -20.59 -17.78 -2.06
CA ALA A 68 -21.32 -17.94 -0.79
C ALA A 68 -20.55 -17.40 0.42
N LEU A 69 -21.21 -16.57 1.21
CA LEU A 69 -20.76 -16.29 2.57
C LEU A 69 -21.21 -17.46 3.46
N ASP A 70 -20.24 -18.22 3.96
CA ASP A 70 -20.44 -19.41 4.78
C ASP A 70 -19.58 -19.31 6.03
N PRO A 71 -20.17 -19.10 7.23
CA PRO A 71 -19.42 -19.06 8.48
C PRO A 71 -18.89 -20.44 8.90
N GLY A 72 -19.24 -21.52 8.17
CA GLY A 72 -19.03 -22.92 8.52
C GLY A 72 -17.58 -23.41 8.66
N PRO A 73 -16.58 -22.97 7.85
CA PRO A 73 -15.21 -23.41 8.04
C PRO A 73 -14.53 -22.58 9.14
N ALA A 74 -14.46 -23.12 10.36
CA ALA A 74 -13.69 -22.50 11.43
C ALA A 74 -12.22 -22.31 11.01
N GLY A 75 -11.65 -21.13 11.25
CA GLY A 75 -10.22 -20.86 11.08
C GLY A 75 -9.77 -20.18 9.78
N LEU A 76 -10.68 -19.66 8.95
CA LEU A 76 -10.33 -18.88 7.75
C LEU A 76 -10.07 -17.38 8.01
N GLY A 77 -10.54 -16.85 9.14
CA GLY A 77 -10.43 -15.42 9.46
C GLY A 77 -11.15 -14.50 8.45
N GLU A 78 -10.80 -13.22 8.46
CA GLU A 78 -11.45 -12.17 7.64
C GLU A 78 -11.16 -12.30 6.13
N GLU A 79 -10.04 -12.89 5.75
CA GLU A 79 -9.56 -12.89 4.36
C GLU A 79 -9.44 -14.27 3.74
N GLY A 80 -9.66 -15.33 4.51
CA GLY A 80 -9.54 -16.70 4.02
C GLY A 80 -10.75 -17.15 3.22
N TYR A 81 -10.52 -18.08 2.30
CA TYR A 81 -11.55 -18.63 1.42
C TYR A 81 -11.25 -20.08 1.04
N GLU A 82 -12.27 -20.75 0.55
CA GLU A 82 -12.18 -22.06 -0.09
C GLU A 82 -12.73 -21.98 -1.52
N LEU A 83 -11.96 -22.52 -2.46
CA LEU A 83 -12.33 -22.59 -3.87
C LEU A 83 -12.26 -24.04 -4.35
N THR A 84 -13.39 -24.53 -4.85
CA THR A 84 -13.50 -25.84 -5.51
C THR A 84 -13.92 -25.64 -6.95
N VAL A 85 -13.10 -26.10 -7.89
CA VAL A 85 -13.42 -26.16 -9.32
C VAL A 85 -13.60 -27.62 -9.70
N ALA A 86 -14.80 -27.97 -10.16
CA ALA A 86 -15.16 -29.28 -10.68
C ALA A 86 -15.65 -29.13 -12.14
N PRO A 87 -15.75 -30.22 -12.93
CA PRO A 87 -16.07 -30.12 -14.35
C PRO A 87 -17.42 -29.43 -14.67
N HIS A 88 -18.37 -29.45 -13.73
CA HIS A 88 -19.72 -28.92 -13.93
C HIS A 88 -20.10 -27.80 -12.97
N ALA A 89 -19.25 -27.48 -11.99
CA ALA A 89 -19.54 -26.45 -10.99
C ALA A 89 -18.26 -25.86 -10.40
N VAL A 90 -18.35 -24.58 -10.01
CA VAL A 90 -17.34 -23.85 -9.26
C VAL A 90 -17.99 -23.35 -7.98
N LEU A 91 -17.36 -23.57 -6.83
CA LEU A 91 -17.80 -23.04 -5.54
C LEU A 91 -16.68 -22.21 -4.95
N LEU A 92 -16.93 -20.93 -4.72
CA LEU A 92 -16.10 -20.06 -3.90
C LEU A 92 -16.89 -19.65 -2.65
N ARG A 93 -16.34 -19.96 -1.49
CA ARG A 93 -16.93 -19.58 -0.20
C ARG A 93 -15.92 -18.98 0.75
N ALA A 94 -16.39 -18.10 1.61
CA ALA A 94 -15.60 -17.46 2.66
C ALA A 94 -16.51 -17.05 3.83
N ALA A 95 -15.95 -16.85 5.02
CA ALA A 95 -16.71 -16.35 6.15
C ALA A 95 -17.05 -14.85 6.02
N HIS A 96 -16.22 -14.09 5.29
CA HIS A 96 -16.33 -12.64 5.12
C HIS A 96 -16.21 -12.26 3.64
N LEU A 97 -16.77 -11.09 3.28
CA LEU A 97 -16.73 -10.59 1.91
C LEU A 97 -15.30 -10.47 1.37
N THR A 98 -14.35 -9.99 2.17
CA THR A 98 -12.95 -9.86 1.75
C THR A 98 -12.36 -11.18 1.29
N GLY A 99 -12.67 -12.30 1.95
CA GLY A 99 -12.27 -13.64 1.50
C GLY A 99 -12.81 -14.00 0.11
N LEU A 100 -14.08 -13.68 -0.20
CA LEU A 100 -14.61 -13.84 -1.55
C LEU A 100 -13.84 -12.98 -2.57
N LEU A 101 -13.51 -11.74 -2.22
CA LEU A 101 -12.73 -10.85 -3.10
C LEU A 101 -11.33 -11.42 -3.36
N ARG A 102 -10.67 -12.03 -2.36
CA ARG A 102 -9.38 -12.74 -2.55
C ARG A 102 -9.51 -13.96 -3.44
N GLY A 103 -10.58 -14.74 -3.26
CA GLY A 103 -10.86 -15.92 -4.08
C GLY A 103 -11.14 -15.60 -5.55
N ILE A 104 -11.80 -14.47 -5.83
CA ILE A 104 -12.00 -13.97 -7.20
C ILE A 104 -10.65 -13.73 -7.88
N GLN A 105 -9.65 -13.18 -7.18
CA GLN A 105 -8.32 -12.97 -7.76
C GLN A 105 -7.63 -14.30 -8.08
N THR A 106 -7.85 -15.32 -7.27
CA THR A 106 -7.37 -16.69 -7.57
C THR A 106 -8.08 -17.28 -8.79
N ILE A 107 -9.40 -17.11 -8.93
CA ILE A 107 -10.14 -17.50 -10.15
C ILE A 107 -9.55 -16.81 -11.39
N ARG A 108 -9.28 -15.51 -11.30
CA ARG A 108 -8.66 -14.74 -12.39
C ARG A 108 -7.29 -15.26 -12.78
N GLN A 109 -6.47 -15.69 -11.81
CA GLN A 109 -5.18 -16.30 -12.09
C GLN A 109 -5.29 -17.75 -12.61
N LEU A 110 -6.31 -18.51 -12.22
CA LEU A 110 -6.54 -19.87 -12.72
C LEU A 110 -7.01 -19.91 -14.19
N LEU A 111 -7.68 -18.86 -14.65
CA LEU A 111 -8.01 -18.67 -16.06
C LEU A 111 -6.74 -18.42 -16.91
N PRO A 112 -6.80 -18.62 -18.24
CA PRO A 112 -5.72 -18.22 -19.13
C PRO A 112 -5.35 -16.74 -18.96
N PRO A 113 -4.07 -16.34 -19.12
CA PRO A 113 -3.63 -14.95 -18.91
C PRO A 113 -4.45 -13.91 -19.66
N GLN A 114 -4.98 -14.26 -20.84
CA GLN A 114 -5.88 -13.45 -21.66
C GLN A 114 -7.12 -12.95 -20.91
N ALA A 115 -7.57 -13.65 -19.87
CA ALA A 115 -8.71 -13.23 -19.04
C ALA A 115 -8.43 -11.95 -18.25
N LEU A 116 -7.16 -11.53 -18.13
CA LEU A 116 -6.74 -10.29 -17.50
C LEU A 116 -6.63 -9.12 -18.49
N SER A 117 -6.86 -9.34 -19.79
CA SER A 117 -6.81 -8.30 -20.80
C SER A 117 -7.93 -7.27 -20.64
N GLU A 118 -7.61 -6.01 -20.90
CA GLU A 118 -8.60 -4.92 -20.95
C GLU A 118 -9.40 -4.90 -22.26
N THR A 119 -9.08 -5.77 -23.22
CA THR A 119 -9.75 -5.86 -24.51
C THR A 119 -10.30 -7.25 -24.78
N ARG A 120 -11.37 -7.35 -25.58
CA ARG A 120 -12.03 -8.61 -25.93
C ARG A 120 -11.05 -9.61 -26.57
N GLN A 121 -11.11 -10.87 -26.11
CA GLN A 121 -10.28 -11.97 -26.61
C GLN A 121 -11.19 -13.09 -27.18
N PRO A 122 -11.69 -12.95 -28.42
CA PRO A 122 -12.73 -13.83 -28.97
C PRO A 122 -12.24 -15.27 -29.24
N ASP A 123 -10.94 -15.46 -29.49
CA ASP A 123 -10.35 -16.76 -29.86
C ASP A 123 -9.82 -17.55 -28.66
N THR A 124 -10.15 -17.12 -27.43
CA THR A 124 -9.70 -17.79 -26.19
C THR A 124 -10.82 -18.62 -25.58
N GLU A 125 -10.53 -19.89 -25.30
CA GLU A 125 -11.38 -20.72 -24.45
C GLU A 125 -11.11 -20.43 -22.97
N TRP A 126 -12.16 -20.15 -22.21
CA TRP A 126 -12.05 -19.80 -20.79
C TRP A 126 -12.10 -21.07 -19.91
N LEU A 127 -10.95 -21.73 -19.80
CA LEU A 127 -10.82 -22.99 -19.09
C LEU A 127 -10.27 -22.78 -17.69
N LEU A 128 -11.00 -23.26 -16.68
CA LEU A 128 -10.54 -23.36 -15.30
C LEU A 128 -10.12 -24.81 -15.02
N PRO A 129 -8.87 -25.06 -14.61
CA PRO A 129 -8.46 -26.41 -14.20
C PRO A 129 -9.19 -26.82 -12.93
N CYS A 130 -9.63 -28.08 -12.85
CA CYS A 130 -10.25 -28.58 -11.62
C CYS A 130 -9.25 -28.59 -10.47
N VAL A 131 -9.60 -27.96 -9.35
CA VAL A 131 -8.74 -27.77 -8.18
C VAL A 131 -9.57 -27.69 -6.91
N GLU A 132 -8.95 -27.99 -5.78
CA GLU A 132 -9.42 -27.63 -4.44
C GLU A 132 -8.36 -26.74 -3.79
N ILE A 133 -8.77 -25.58 -3.29
CA ILE A 133 -7.90 -24.58 -2.66
C ILE A 133 -8.53 -24.15 -1.33
N THR A 134 -7.72 -24.15 -0.28
CA THR A 134 -8.01 -23.49 1.00
C THR A 134 -6.88 -22.50 1.23
N ASP A 135 -7.22 -21.23 1.38
CA ASP A 135 -6.22 -20.16 1.34
C ASP A 135 -6.54 -19.05 2.34
N LEU A 136 -5.51 -18.57 3.03
CA LEU A 136 -5.57 -17.50 4.02
C LEU A 136 -4.18 -16.85 4.16
N PRO A 137 -4.12 -15.56 4.49
CA PRO A 137 -2.83 -14.87 4.64
C PRO A 137 -2.08 -15.31 5.90
N ARG A 138 -0.74 -15.40 5.82
CA ARG A 138 0.14 -15.52 6.99
C ARG A 138 0.08 -14.28 7.88
N HIS A 139 0.14 -13.09 7.28
CA HIS A 139 0.15 -11.81 7.98
C HIS A 139 -1.12 -11.00 7.68
N PRO A 140 -1.78 -10.41 8.69
CA PRO A 140 -2.93 -9.54 8.47
C PRO A 140 -2.57 -8.24 7.73
N TRP A 141 -1.34 -7.75 7.85
CA TRP A 141 -0.86 -6.58 7.14
C TRP A 141 0.00 -6.95 5.93
N ARG A 142 -0.48 -6.56 4.75
CA ARG A 142 0.24 -6.67 3.47
C ARG A 142 0.01 -5.36 2.75
N GLY A 143 1.00 -4.48 2.81
CA GLY A 143 0.88 -3.11 2.34
C GLY A 143 1.69 -2.81 1.08
N ALA A 144 1.29 -1.78 0.36
CA ALA A 144 2.14 -1.08 -0.59
C ALA A 144 1.88 0.43 -0.47
N MET A 145 2.94 1.21 -0.42
CA MET A 145 2.90 2.67 -0.38
C MET A 145 3.23 3.25 -1.75
N LEU A 146 2.49 4.28 -2.15
CA LEU A 146 2.85 5.15 -3.25
C LEU A 146 2.97 6.58 -2.77
N ASP A 147 4.14 7.16 -2.95
CA ASP A 147 4.38 8.59 -2.82
C ASP A 147 3.77 9.33 -4.03
N VAL A 148 2.83 10.21 -3.73
CA VAL A 148 2.25 11.13 -4.73
C VAL A 148 2.55 12.60 -4.40
N ALA A 149 3.28 12.83 -3.31
CA ALA A 149 3.72 14.15 -2.89
C ALA A 149 4.92 14.61 -3.73
N ARG A 150 5.92 13.76 -3.95
CA ARG A 150 7.10 14.13 -4.76
C ARG A 150 6.75 14.21 -6.24
N HIS A 151 6.04 13.23 -6.80
CA HIS A 151 5.46 13.33 -8.14
C HIS A 151 3.99 12.88 -8.17
N PHE A 152 3.10 13.83 -8.44
CA PHE A 152 1.66 13.60 -8.53
C PHE A 152 1.30 12.54 -9.58
N GLN A 153 0.33 11.68 -9.24
CA GLN A 153 -0.25 10.69 -10.13
C GLN A 153 -1.76 10.92 -10.27
N PRO A 154 -2.34 10.81 -11.47
CA PRO A 154 -3.78 11.00 -11.64
C PRO A 154 -4.58 9.90 -10.94
N VAL A 155 -5.79 10.20 -10.45
CA VAL A 155 -6.65 9.24 -9.75
C VAL A 155 -6.96 7.99 -10.58
N SER A 156 -6.99 8.12 -11.91
CA SER A 156 -7.15 6.98 -12.83
C SER A 156 -6.02 5.98 -12.68
N TYR A 157 -4.78 6.45 -12.50
CA TYR A 157 -3.65 5.57 -12.23
C TYR A 157 -3.71 4.97 -10.83
N LEU A 158 -4.16 5.72 -9.82
CA LEU A 158 -4.34 5.15 -8.47
C LEU A 158 -5.35 3.99 -8.47
N ARG A 159 -6.41 4.06 -9.27
CA ARG A 159 -7.35 2.94 -9.48
C ARG A 159 -6.65 1.74 -10.10
N ARG A 160 -5.83 1.95 -11.14
CA ARG A 160 -5.02 0.89 -11.74
C ARG A 160 -4.06 0.26 -10.73
N TYR A 161 -3.40 1.07 -9.90
CA TYR A 161 -2.53 0.59 -8.84
C TYR A 161 -3.30 -0.32 -7.88
N VAL A 162 -4.48 0.11 -7.42
CA VAL A 162 -5.39 -0.70 -6.59
C VAL A 162 -5.78 -2.04 -7.24
N ASP A 163 -6.08 -2.07 -8.55
CA ASP A 163 -6.38 -3.31 -9.27
C ASP A 163 -5.20 -4.29 -9.22
N LEU A 164 -3.98 -3.78 -9.41
CA LEU A 164 -2.76 -4.58 -9.35
C LEU A 164 -2.43 -5.04 -7.93
N LEU A 165 -2.67 -4.20 -6.91
CA LEU A 165 -2.55 -4.58 -5.49
C LEU A 165 -3.51 -5.73 -5.15
N ALA A 166 -4.78 -5.58 -5.55
CA ALA A 166 -5.82 -6.57 -5.29
C ALA A 166 -5.50 -7.93 -5.93
N LEU A 167 -5.05 -7.94 -7.19
CA LEU A 167 -4.66 -9.17 -7.89
C LEU A 167 -3.59 -9.97 -7.14
N HIS A 168 -2.67 -9.28 -6.47
CA HIS A 168 -1.60 -9.86 -5.67
C HIS A 168 -1.96 -10.00 -4.18
N LYS A 169 -3.24 -9.81 -3.83
CA LYS A 169 -3.77 -9.94 -2.46
C LYS A 169 -3.11 -9.00 -1.43
N ILE A 170 -2.58 -7.86 -1.89
CA ILE A 170 -2.15 -6.75 -1.03
C ILE A 170 -3.43 -6.07 -0.50
N GLY A 171 -3.50 -5.89 0.83
CA GLY A 171 -4.71 -5.45 1.52
C GLY A 171 -4.71 -3.97 1.92
N VAL A 172 -3.54 -3.34 2.00
CA VAL A 172 -3.39 -1.94 2.39
C VAL A 172 -2.71 -1.15 1.29
N PHE A 173 -3.36 -0.09 0.83
CA PHE A 173 -2.74 0.94 0.02
C PHE A 173 -2.40 2.13 0.91
N HIS A 174 -1.12 2.32 1.20
CA HIS A 174 -0.61 3.47 1.93
C HIS A 174 -0.41 4.63 0.95
N LEU A 175 -1.21 5.70 1.08
CA LEU A 175 -1.18 6.83 0.16
C LEU A 175 -0.49 8.02 0.83
N HIS A 176 0.76 8.26 0.44
CA HIS A 176 1.58 9.35 0.95
C HIS A 176 1.24 10.66 0.24
N LEU A 177 0.40 11.48 0.89
CA LEU A 177 -0.32 12.61 0.27
C LEU A 177 0.38 13.96 0.40
N THR A 178 1.34 14.09 1.31
CA THR A 178 1.93 15.39 1.65
C THR A 178 3.41 15.23 1.94
N ASP A 179 4.20 16.16 1.45
CA ASP A 179 5.62 16.28 1.79
C ASP A 179 6.09 17.73 1.53
N ASP A 180 7.39 17.98 1.64
CA ASP A 180 8.00 19.27 1.39
C ASP A 180 7.80 19.77 -0.05
N GLN A 181 7.75 18.86 -1.02
CA GLN A 181 7.65 19.15 -2.46
C GLN A 181 6.21 19.14 -2.99
N GLY A 182 5.22 18.91 -2.13
CA GLY A 182 3.82 19.02 -2.52
C GLY A 182 2.80 18.54 -1.50
N TRP A 183 1.62 19.16 -1.54
CA TRP A 183 0.45 18.81 -0.76
C TRP A 183 -0.72 18.43 -1.68
N ARG A 184 -1.23 17.21 -1.56
CA ARG A 184 -2.14 16.63 -2.57
C ARG A 184 -3.61 16.51 -2.14
N MET A 185 -3.94 16.71 -0.86
CA MET A 185 -5.31 16.56 -0.37
C MET A 185 -5.96 17.93 -0.09
N PRO A 186 -7.17 18.24 -0.57
CA PRO A 186 -7.81 19.51 -0.26
C PRO A 186 -8.33 19.48 1.19
N VAL A 187 -8.16 20.59 1.90
CA VAL A 187 -8.72 20.81 3.24
C VAL A 187 -9.52 22.09 3.18
N SER A 188 -10.82 22.00 3.43
CA SER A 188 -11.79 23.07 3.22
C SER A 188 -11.47 24.32 4.04
N ALA A 189 -10.99 24.14 5.27
CA ALA A 189 -10.54 25.24 6.13
C ALA A 189 -9.23 25.89 5.66
N TYR A 190 -8.43 25.16 4.87
CA TYR A 190 -7.08 25.57 4.45
C TYR A 190 -6.88 25.41 2.93
N PRO A 191 -7.64 26.16 2.09
CA PRO A 191 -7.62 25.98 0.63
C PRO A 191 -6.23 26.20 0.00
N LYS A 192 -5.38 27.04 0.61
CA LYS A 192 -4.03 27.30 0.08
C LYS A 192 -3.11 26.09 0.14
N LEU A 193 -3.43 25.07 0.94
CA LEU A 193 -2.65 23.83 0.95
C LEU A 193 -2.60 23.21 -0.45
N THR A 194 -3.67 23.30 -1.22
CA THR A 194 -3.67 22.84 -2.62
C THR A 194 -3.48 23.96 -3.64
N GLU A 195 -3.90 25.20 -3.36
CA GLU A 195 -3.71 26.33 -4.30
C GLU A 195 -2.25 26.77 -4.41
N ILE A 196 -1.48 26.68 -3.31
CA ILE A 196 -0.04 26.99 -3.26
C ILE A 196 0.75 25.68 -3.09
N GLY A 197 0.45 24.90 -2.05
CA GLY A 197 1.20 23.68 -1.73
C GLY A 197 1.08 22.58 -2.80
N GLY A 198 0.10 22.65 -3.69
CA GLY A 198 -0.04 21.71 -4.83
C GLY A 198 0.90 21.98 -6.00
N HIS A 199 1.67 23.08 -5.97
CA HIS A 199 2.51 23.56 -7.06
C HIS A 199 3.97 23.76 -6.61
N ARG A 200 4.93 23.43 -7.48
CA ARG A 200 6.33 23.88 -7.36
C ARG A 200 6.89 24.28 -8.73
N ASP A 201 7.85 25.18 -8.72
CA ASP A 201 8.38 25.80 -9.94
C ASP A 201 9.23 24.87 -10.82
N GLU A 202 9.92 23.91 -10.20
CA GLU A 202 10.81 22.96 -10.88
C GLU A 202 11.14 21.76 -9.98
N SER A 203 11.84 20.76 -10.51
CA SER A 203 12.30 19.60 -9.74
C SER A 203 13.80 19.36 -9.89
N GLN A 204 14.45 19.06 -8.77
CA GLN A 204 15.87 18.68 -8.74
C GLN A 204 16.14 17.44 -9.62
N LEU A 205 17.21 17.52 -10.41
CA LEU A 205 17.76 16.43 -11.21
C LEU A 205 18.96 15.83 -10.50
N GLY A 206 19.02 14.50 -10.41
CA GLY A 206 20.09 13.80 -9.71
C GLY A 206 19.87 13.72 -8.19
N PRO A 207 20.84 13.17 -7.44
CA PRO A 207 20.72 12.91 -6.01
C PRO A 207 20.48 14.19 -5.20
N ALA A 208 19.99 14.03 -3.96
CA ALA A 208 19.90 15.12 -2.99
C ALA A 208 21.24 15.89 -2.90
N GLY A 209 21.16 17.22 -2.90
CA GLY A 209 22.32 18.11 -2.96
C GLY A 209 22.81 18.46 -4.37
N SER A 210 22.19 17.93 -5.43
CA SER A 210 22.46 18.38 -6.81
C SER A 210 22.02 19.82 -7.07
N ASP A 211 22.81 20.56 -7.86
CA ASP A 211 22.48 21.92 -8.30
C ASP A 211 21.77 21.97 -9.67
N LEU A 212 21.39 20.80 -10.21
CA LEU A 212 20.68 20.69 -11.48
C LEU A 212 19.17 20.59 -11.26
N TYR A 213 18.39 21.27 -12.11
CA TYR A 213 16.94 21.27 -12.10
C TYR A 213 16.42 21.17 -13.53
N ASP A 214 15.19 20.67 -13.69
CA ASP A 214 14.56 20.55 -15.00
C ASP A 214 13.92 21.84 -15.51
N GLY A 215 13.70 22.85 -14.65
CA GLY A 215 13.01 24.09 -15.00
C GLY A 215 11.55 23.87 -15.43
N VAL A 216 10.94 22.74 -15.06
CA VAL A 216 9.58 22.38 -15.43
C VAL A 216 8.67 22.43 -14.20
N PRO A 217 7.68 23.35 -14.18
CA PRO A 217 6.71 23.41 -13.10
C PRO A 217 5.97 22.08 -12.93
N HIS A 218 5.71 21.71 -11.69
CA HIS A 218 4.99 20.49 -11.33
C HIS A 218 3.78 20.81 -10.47
N ASP A 219 2.62 20.36 -10.95
CA ASP A 219 1.31 20.60 -10.37
C ASP A 219 0.60 19.30 -10.03
N GLY A 220 -0.29 19.37 -9.05
CA GLY A 220 -1.32 18.36 -8.88
C GLY A 220 -1.88 18.33 -7.46
N SER A 221 -3.19 18.19 -7.36
CA SER A 221 -3.88 17.85 -6.13
C SER A 221 -5.15 17.09 -6.49
N TYR A 222 -5.64 16.28 -5.55
CA TYR A 222 -6.91 15.60 -5.71
C TYR A 222 -8.05 16.50 -5.27
N THR A 223 -9.25 16.20 -5.74
CA THR A 223 -10.47 16.68 -5.12
C THR A 223 -10.93 15.71 -4.03
N ARG A 224 -11.74 16.20 -3.08
CA ARG A 224 -12.39 15.34 -2.07
C ARG A 224 -13.21 14.22 -2.71
N ALA A 225 -13.87 14.51 -3.83
CA ALA A 225 -14.67 13.53 -4.57
C ALA A 225 -13.82 12.44 -5.23
N GLU A 226 -12.65 12.80 -5.77
CA GLU A 226 -11.71 11.82 -6.33
C GLU A 226 -11.16 10.88 -5.26
N LEU A 227 -10.77 11.41 -4.09
CA LEU A 227 -10.29 10.60 -2.97
C LEU A 227 -11.38 9.68 -2.42
N ALA A 228 -12.60 10.19 -2.17
CA ALA A 228 -13.73 9.37 -1.72
C ALA A 228 -14.11 8.29 -2.75
N GLY A 229 -14.02 8.63 -4.04
CA GLY A 229 -14.21 7.69 -5.14
C GLY A 229 -13.13 6.61 -5.19
N LEU A 230 -11.87 6.96 -4.95
CA LEU A 230 -10.76 6.01 -4.85
C LEU A 230 -10.92 5.06 -3.66
N VAL A 231 -11.28 5.59 -2.49
CA VAL A 231 -11.56 4.81 -1.29
C VAL A 231 -12.65 3.78 -1.55
N SER A 232 -13.76 4.20 -2.17
CA SER A 232 -14.87 3.30 -2.52
C SER A 232 -14.44 2.25 -3.55
N TYR A 233 -13.65 2.66 -4.55
CA TYR A 233 -13.11 1.77 -5.57
C TYR A 233 -12.18 0.68 -5.00
N ALA A 234 -11.34 1.07 -4.04
CA ALA A 234 -10.43 0.18 -3.33
C ALA A 234 -11.15 -0.78 -2.40
N ALA A 235 -12.13 -0.29 -1.63
CA ALA A 235 -12.95 -1.13 -0.77
C ALA A 235 -13.68 -2.24 -1.55
N ALA A 236 -14.21 -1.92 -2.74
CA ALA A 236 -14.82 -2.91 -3.63
C ALA A 236 -13.87 -4.02 -4.11
N ARG A 237 -12.56 -3.85 -3.93
CA ARG A 237 -11.49 -4.82 -4.26
C ARG A 237 -10.81 -5.41 -3.01
N GLY A 238 -11.34 -5.11 -1.83
CA GLY A 238 -10.77 -5.54 -0.56
C GLY A 238 -9.44 -4.87 -0.26
N VAL A 239 -9.24 -3.62 -0.70
CA VAL A 239 -8.05 -2.82 -0.39
C VAL A 239 -8.46 -1.64 0.47
N THR A 240 -7.85 -1.50 1.63
CA THR A 240 -8.02 -0.34 2.52
C THR A 240 -7.03 0.75 2.11
N VAL A 241 -7.51 1.98 1.88
CA VAL A 241 -6.63 3.13 1.64
C VAL A 241 -6.30 3.80 2.97
N MET A 242 -5.05 3.68 3.42
CA MET A 242 -4.51 4.38 4.58
C MET A 242 -3.88 5.70 4.10
N PRO A 243 -4.40 6.87 4.49
CA PRO A 243 -3.78 8.15 4.16
C PRO A 243 -2.57 8.41 5.07
N GLU A 244 -1.63 9.18 4.55
CA GLU A 244 -0.55 9.79 5.33
C GLU A 244 -0.55 11.29 5.15
N ILE A 245 -0.53 12.01 6.28
CA ILE A 245 -0.26 13.44 6.35
C ILE A 245 0.97 13.62 7.23
N GLU A 246 2.08 14.00 6.61
CA GLU A 246 3.37 14.22 7.27
C GLU A 246 3.29 15.30 8.34
N MET A 247 3.81 15.00 9.53
CA MET A 247 4.00 15.95 10.62
C MET A 247 4.97 15.43 11.69
N PRO A 248 5.73 16.30 12.38
CA PRO A 248 5.88 17.74 12.17
C PRO A 248 7.00 18.12 11.17
N GLY A 249 7.77 17.14 10.67
CA GLY A 249 8.69 17.29 9.54
C GLY A 249 7.97 17.12 8.19
N HIS A 250 8.70 17.22 7.07
CA HIS A 250 8.15 17.04 5.71
C HIS A 250 6.91 17.91 5.39
N VAL A 251 6.91 19.15 5.88
CA VAL A 251 5.74 20.05 5.88
C VAL A 251 5.97 21.35 5.09
N ARG A 252 7.07 21.47 4.34
CA ARG A 252 7.40 22.73 3.68
C ARG A 252 6.33 23.20 2.70
N ALA A 253 5.59 22.30 2.05
CA ALA A 253 4.46 22.69 1.20
C ALA A 253 3.33 23.38 2.00
N ALA A 254 3.04 22.91 3.22
CA ALA A 254 2.08 23.55 4.11
C ALA A 254 2.59 24.90 4.62
N LEU A 255 3.88 25.00 4.95
CA LEU A 255 4.51 26.23 5.42
C LEU A 255 4.64 27.31 4.32
N ALA A 256 4.77 26.91 3.06
CA ALA A 256 4.68 27.84 1.93
C ALA A 256 3.27 28.42 1.78
N ALA A 257 2.24 27.61 2.03
CA ALA A 257 0.84 28.04 1.97
C ALA A 257 0.40 28.90 3.17
N TYR A 258 0.89 28.54 4.36
CA TYR A 258 0.54 29.16 5.65
C TYR A 258 1.82 29.31 6.51
N PRO A 259 2.64 30.36 6.27
CA PRO A 259 3.89 30.59 7.00
C PRO A 259 3.71 30.72 8.52
N GLU A 260 2.52 31.16 8.98
CA GLU A 260 2.17 31.26 10.38
C GLU A 260 2.29 29.94 11.16
N LEU A 261 2.23 28.80 10.48
CA LEU A 261 2.36 27.47 11.10
C LEU A 261 3.81 27.12 11.46
N GLY A 262 4.80 27.91 11.01
CA GLY A 262 6.22 27.65 11.23
C GLY A 262 6.80 28.29 12.50
N ASN A 263 8.12 28.14 12.68
CA ASN A 263 8.85 28.77 13.79
C ASN A 263 9.25 30.22 13.52
N ASN A 264 9.20 30.66 12.26
CA ASN A 264 9.56 32.00 11.80
C ASN A 264 8.49 32.49 10.80
N PRO A 265 7.34 33.00 11.27
CA PRO A 265 6.18 33.28 10.40
C PRO A 265 6.42 34.40 9.38
N GLU A 266 7.39 35.28 9.64
CA GLU A 266 7.81 36.32 8.69
C GLU A 266 8.67 35.78 7.52
N ARG A 267 9.11 34.52 7.59
CA ARG A 267 9.92 33.89 6.53
C ARG A 267 9.00 33.42 5.41
N THR A 268 9.10 34.06 4.25
CA THR A 268 8.50 33.54 3.02
C THR A 268 9.23 32.27 2.60
N LEU A 269 8.47 31.21 2.31
CA LEU A 269 8.96 29.92 1.85
C LEU A 269 8.26 29.56 0.56
N ASP A 270 9.02 29.02 -0.39
CA ASP A 270 8.47 28.33 -1.55
C ASP A 270 8.31 26.84 -1.24
N VAL A 271 7.37 26.19 -1.94
CA VAL A 271 7.27 24.73 -1.98
C VAL A 271 8.60 24.17 -2.47
N TRP A 272 9.09 23.11 -1.83
CA TRP A 272 10.48 22.72 -2.04
C TRP A 272 10.70 22.09 -3.41
N THR A 273 11.76 22.51 -4.10
CA THR A 273 12.16 21.97 -5.41
C THR A 273 13.29 20.93 -5.31
N ARG A 274 13.72 20.59 -4.08
CA ARG A 274 14.86 19.71 -3.78
C ARG A 274 14.43 18.47 -2.99
N TRP A 275 15.24 17.42 -3.08
CA TRP A 275 15.12 16.19 -2.30
C TRP A 275 15.95 16.27 -1.01
N GLY A 276 15.60 15.43 -0.03
CA GLY A 276 16.31 15.29 1.24
C GLY A 276 15.46 15.70 2.43
N VAL A 277 16.13 16.01 3.55
CA VAL A 277 15.48 16.38 4.82
C VAL A 277 15.44 17.90 4.96
N CYS A 278 14.25 18.45 5.17
CA CYS A 278 14.07 19.88 5.38
C CYS A 278 14.26 20.25 6.86
N ASP A 279 15.14 21.22 7.14
CA ASP A 279 15.34 21.75 8.50
C ASP A 279 14.17 22.64 8.99
N THR A 280 13.19 22.91 8.11
CA THR A 280 12.05 23.77 8.39
C THR A 280 10.84 22.91 8.74
N VAL A 281 10.41 22.99 10.00
CA VAL A 281 9.38 22.12 10.59
C VAL A 281 8.23 22.94 11.14
N LEU A 282 7.10 22.28 11.45
CA LEU A 282 5.97 22.93 12.12
C LEU A 282 6.39 23.55 13.46
N GLY A 283 5.71 24.63 13.84
CA GLY A 283 5.76 25.15 15.20
C GLY A 283 5.04 24.23 16.19
N VAL A 284 5.05 24.62 17.46
CA VAL A 284 4.39 23.88 18.57
C VAL A 284 3.45 24.77 19.40
N HIS A 285 2.99 25.86 18.80
CA HIS A 285 1.99 26.75 19.37
C HIS A 285 0.57 26.20 19.11
N ASP A 286 -0.44 26.74 19.80
CA ASP A 286 -1.77 26.11 19.84
C ASP A 286 -2.44 26.11 18.46
N GLU A 287 -2.23 27.16 17.67
CA GLU A 287 -2.75 27.30 16.31
C GLU A 287 -2.25 26.18 15.37
N VAL A 288 -1.03 25.67 15.56
CA VAL A 288 -0.52 24.53 14.79
C VAL A 288 -1.25 23.24 15.18
N LEU A 289 -1.51 23.02 16.47
CA LEU A 289 -2.25 21.85 16.91
C LEU A 289 -3.69 21.88 16.39
N ASP A 290 -4.32 23.05 16.38
CA ASP A 290 -5.67 23.24 15.83
C ASP A 290 -5.69 23.05 14.31
N PHE A 291 -4.65 23.51 13.59
CA PHE A 291 -4.44 23.17 12.19
C PHE A 291 -4.39 21.65 11.97
N CYS A 292 -3.49 20.95 12.68
CA CYS A 292 -3.34 19.50 12.53
C CYS A 292 -4.65 18.74 12.83
N ARG A 293 -5.37 19.12 13.89
CA ARG A 293 -6.68 18.50 14.22
C ARG A 293 -7.70 18.72 13.13
N THR A 294 -7.82 19.94 12.61
CA THR A 294 -8.74 20.28 11.53
C THR A 294 -8.44 19.49 10.26
N VAL A 295 -7.16 19.37 9.90
CA VAL A 295 -6.73 18.55 8.75
C VAL A 295 -7.10 17.08 8.98
N LEU A 296 -6.79 16.54 10.16
CA LEU A 296 -7.06 15.13 10.48
C LEU A 296 -8.56 14.82 10.57
N ASP A 297 -9.41 15.76 10.99
CA ASP A 297 -10.87 15.63 10.92
C ASP A 297 -11.33 15.42 9.46
N GLU A 298 -10.87 16.26 8.53
CA GLU A 298 -11.23 16.11 7.10
C GLU A 298 -10.62 14.83 6.49
N VAL A 299 -9.44 14.38 6.94
CA VAL A 299 -8.87 13.08 6.59
C VAL A 299 -9.78 11.95 7.07
N MET A 300 -10.19 11.94 8.32
CA MET A 300 -11.04 10.89 8.89
C MET A 300 -12.43 10.83 8.24
N ASP A 301 -12.92 11.95 7.71
CA ASP A 301 -14.17 12.04 6.95
C ASP A 301 -14.08 11.38 5.56
N VAL A 302 -12.92 11.43 4.92
CA VAL A 302 -12.69 10.85 3.57
C VAL A 302 -12.24 9.40 3.66
N PHE A 303 -11.38 9.08 4.63
CA PHE A 303 -10.71 7.80 4.74
C PHE A 303 -11.28 7.00 5.92
N PRO A 304 -12.08 5.94 5.66
CA PRO A 304 -12.65 5.10 6.71
C PRO A 304 -11.63 4.15 7.34
N SER A 305 -10.38 4.14 6.87
CA SER A 305 -9.30 3.32 7.41
C SER A 305 -9.22 3.44 8.94
N PRO A 306 -9.11 2.33 9.69
CA PRO A 306 -8.87 2.41 11.13
C PRO A 306 -7.47 2.95 11.45
N TYR A 307 -6.56 2.97 10.48
CA TYR A 307 -5.21 3.50 10.59
C TYR A 307 -5.07 4.81 9.83
N ILE A 308 -4.41 5.79 10.43
CA ILE A 308 -4.00 7.06 9.80
C ILE A 308 -2.49 7.21 10.05
N HIS A 309 -1.72 7.37 8.99
CA HIS A 309 -0.28 7.60 9.10
C HIS A 309 -0.02 9.10 9.28
N VAL A 310 0.88 9.45 10.20
CA VAL A 310 1.20 10.85 10.52
C VAL A 310 2.68 11.18 10.32
N GLY A 311 3.42 10.31 9.65
CA GLY A 311 4.85 10.48 9.41
C GLY A 311 5.66 10.34 10.70
N GLY A 312 6.47 11.35 10.98
CA GLY A 312 7.13 11.60 12.26
C GLY A 312 8.64 11.32 12.29
N GLU A 313 9.19 10.80 11.22
CA GLU A 313 10.62 10.65 10.95
C GLU A 313 11.29 11.96 10.52
N GLU A 314 12.62 11.92 10.42
CA GLU A 314 13.44 12.94 9.72
C GLU A 314 13.00 14.38 10.02
N CYS A 315 12.77 14.67 11.31
CA CYS A 315 12.32 15.96 11.81
C CYS A 315 13.45 16.67 12.57
N PRO A 316 14.26 17.53 11.91
CA PRO A 316 15.32 18.28 12.59
C PRO A 316 14.73 19.26 13.61
N THR A 317 14.98 19.01 14.89
CA THR A 317 14.42 19.83 16.00
C THR A 317 15.22 21.12 16.27
N ALA A 318 16.13 21.49 15.39
CA ALA A 318 17.01 22.64 15.55
C ALA A 318 16.23 23.96 15.63
N GLU A 319 15.22 24.16 14.77
CA GLU A 319 14.39 25.38 14.80
C GLU A 319 13.68 25.60 16.13
N TRP A 320 13.22 24.53 16.79
CA TRP A 320 12.57 24.63 18.10
C TRP A 320 13.52 25.10 19.19
N THR A 321 14.81 24.81 19.08
CA THR A 321 15.81 25.30 20.05
C THR A 321 15.97 26.82 19.97
N HIS A 322 15.73 27.41 18.80
CA HIS A 322 15.84 28.86 18.58
C HIS A 322 14.51 29.59 18.71
N SER A 323 13.37 28.89 18.57
CA SER A 323 12.02 29.45 18.72
C SER A 323 11.70 29.81 20.17
N ALA A 324 11.22 31.03 20.42
CA ALA A 324 10.76 31.45 21.75
C ALA A 324 9.53 30.65 22.18
N ALA A 325 8.53 30.53 21.29
CA ALA A 325 7.30 29.78 21.55
C ALA A 325 7.58 28.29 21.87
N ALA A 326 8.53 27.66 21.16
CA ALA A 326 8.88 26.28 21.43
C ALA A 326 9.60 26.11 22.78
N ARG A 327 10.53 27.02 23.14
CA ARG A 327 11.18 27.00 24.45
C ARG A 327 10.17 27.18 25.59
N GLU A 328 9.24 28.10 25.44
CA GLU A 328 8.16 28.32 26.41
C GLU A 328 7.24 27.10 26.52
N ARG A 329 6.87 26.49 25.39
CA ARG A 329 6.09 25.23 25.38
C ARG A 329 6.83 24.12 26.11
N ALA A 330 8.11 23.91 25.82
CA ALA A 330 8.90 22.86 26.46
C ALA A 330 8.93 23.03 27.99
N VAL A 331 9.12 24.26 28.48
CA VAL A 331 9.04 24.57 29.92
C VAL A 331 7.64 24.32 30.48
N ALA A 332 6.60 24.80 29.79
CA ALA A 332 5.21 24.63 30.22
C ALA A 332 4.77 23.17 30.31
N GLN A 333 5.33 22.30 29.45
CA GLN A 333 5.06 20.86 29.44
C GLN A 333 6.04 20.05 30.31
N GLY A 334 6.97 20.72 31.02
CA GLY A 334 7.94 20.06 31.90
C GLY A 334 8.95 19.18 31.17
N LEU A 335 9.24 19.49 29.90
CA LEU A 335 10.16 18.74 29.05
C LEU A 335 11.62 19.15 29.28
N SER A 336 12.54 18.21 29.08
CA SER A 336 13.98 18.42 29.32
C SER A 336 14.63 19.39 28.34
N SER A 337 14.09 19.51 27.13
CA SER A 337 14.58 20.40 26.08
C SER A 337 13.51 20.61 25.00
N PRO A 338 13.65 21.64 24.14
CA PRO A 338 12.80 21.80 22.97
C PRO A 338 12.82 20.59 22.02
N ALA A 339 13.91 19.82 21.93
CA ALA A 339 13.95 18.61 21.10
C ALA A 339 12.95 17.54 21.56
N ALA A 340 12.65 17.46 22.86
CA ALA A 340 11.66 16.54 23.42
C ALA A 340 10.21 16.90 23.04
N LEU A 341 9.98 18.06 22.40
CA LEU A 341 8.67 18.41 21.85
C LEU A 341 8.24 17.51 20.70
N HIS A 342 9.16 16.79 20.05
CA HIS A 342 8.83 15.86 18.96
C HIS A 342 7.90 14.74 19.46
N GLY A 343 8.34 14.01 20.49
CA GLY A 343 7.52 12.97 21.11
C GLY A 343 6.24 13.52 21.77
N TRP A 344 6.30 14.73 22.36
CA TRP A 344 5.10 15.38 22.89
C TRP A 344 4.08 15.72 21.78
N PHE A 345 4.53 16.26 20.65
CA PHE A 345 3.69 16.62 19.53
C PHE A 345 3.00 15.37 18.95
N LEU A 346 3.78 14.32 18.68
CA LEU A 346 3.23 13.04 18.22
C LEU A 346 2.23 12.46 19.24
N GLY A 347 2.50 12.59 20.55
CA GLY A 347 1.56 12.21 21.59
C GLY A 347 0.23 12.99 21.54
N GLN A 348 0.27 14.31 21.28
CA GLN A 348 -0.96 15.11 21.11
C GLN A 348 -1.79 14.66 19.90
N ILE A 349 -1.13 14.33 18.80
CA ILE A 349 -1.77 13.85 17.57
C ILE A 349 -2.33 12.43 17.77
N GLY A 350 -1.56 11.54 18.39
CA GLY A 350 -1.99 10.18 18.70
C GLY A 350 -3.22 10.15 19.60
N ASP A 351 -3.21 10.95 20.68
CA ASP A 351 -4.35 11.13 21.57
C ASP A 351 -5.61 11.59 20.82
N PHE A 352 -5.45 12.55 19.90
CA PHE A 352 -6.55 13.06 19.10
C PHE A 352 -7.16 11.97 18.21
N LEU A 353 -6.32 11.23 17.48
CA LEU A 353 -6.76 10.10 16.64
C LEU A 353 -7.41 9.00 17.47
N GLY A 354 -6.83 8.65 18.63
CA GLY A 354 -7.35 7.66 19.55
C GLY A 354 -8.75 7.99 20.08
N ARG A 355 -9.01 9.26 20.43
CA ARG A 355 -10.36 9.73 20.84
C ARG A 355 -11.40 9.62 19.73
N HIS A 356 -10.98 9.65 18.47
CA HIS A 356 -11.84 9.44 17.29
C HIS A 356 -11.90 7.98 16.83
N GLY A 357 -11.38 7.04 17.64
CA GLY A 357 -11.41 5.61 17.32
C GLY A 357 -10.47 5.22 16.18
N ARG A 358 -9.50 6.07 15.84
CA ARG A 358 -8.43 5.77 14.88
C ARG A 358 -7.16 5.34 15.60
N ARG A 359 -6.33 4.57 14.91
CA ARG A 359 -5.02 4.16 15.38
C ARG A 359 -3.95 4.95 14.63
N PRO A 360 -3.12 5.74 15.31
CA PRO A 360 -2.01 6.42 14.67
C PRO A 360 -0.97 5.41 14.19
N VAL A 361 -0.38 5.68 13.02
CA VAL A 361 0.81 4.99 12.51
C VAL A 361 1.89 6.04 12.32
N GLY A 362 3.11 5.72 12.71
CA GLY A 362 4.26 6.60 12.50
C GLY A 362 5.45 5.82 12.00
N TRP A 363 6.33 6.51 11.26
CA TRP A 363 7.63 5.97 10.93
C TRP A 363 8.48 5.87 12.20
N ALA A 364 9.18 4.74 12.33
CA ALA A 364 10.09 4.48 13.42
C ALA A 364 11.48 4.16 12.85
N GLU A 365 12.41 5.07 13.06
CA GLU A 365 13.83 4.94 12.78
C GLU A 365 14.48 3.89 13.68
N THR A 366 14.11 3.79 14.97
CA THR A 366 14.70 2.83 15.92
C THR A 366 13.70 1.83 16.52
N GLY A 367 12.40 2.16 16.52
CA GLY A 367 11.34 1.34 17.11
C GLY A 367 11.00 1.70 18.56
N ASP A 368 11.66 2.73 19.13
CA ASP A 368 11.64 3.07 20.55
C ASP A 368 11.12 4.50 20.83
N GLU A 369 10.97 5.31 19.78
CA GLU A 369 10.71 6.75 19.83
C GLU A 369 9.22 7.11 19.86
N LEU A 370 8.34 6.23 19.37
CA LEU A 370 6.91 6.52 19.23
C LEU A 370 6.14 6.29 20.55
N PRO A 371 5.07 7.07 20.82
CA PRO A 371 4.10 6.77 21.87
C PRO A 371 3.44 5.38 21.71
N LEU A 372 3.21 4.64 22.82
CA LEU A 372 2.80 3.22 22.80
C LEU A 372 1.46 2.92 22.11
N ASP A 373 0.61 3.92 21.93
CA ASP A 373 -0.66 3.89 21.21
C ASP A 373 -0.49 3.81 19.68
N PHE A 374 0.71 4.13 19.17
CA PHE A 374 1.04 4.03 17.75
C PHE A 374 1.30 2.60 17.30
N ALA A 375 0.88 2.29 16.07
CA ALA A 375 1.53 1.24 15.30
C ALA A 375 2.86 1.80 14.74
N ALA A 376 3.94 1.04 14.90
CA ALA A 376 5.28 1.46 14.49
C ALA A 376 5.64 0.88 13.12
N MET A 377 5.93 1.74 12.14
CA MET A 377 6.44 1.34 10.83
C MET A 377 7.97 1.49 10.79
N THR A 378 8.67 0.39 10.97
CA THR A 378 10.14 0.40 11.13
C THR A 378 10.85 0.17 9.81
N TRP A 379 11.87 0.99 9.50
CA TRP A 379 12.42 1.02 8.13
C TRP A 379 13.95 0.98 8.01
N ARG A 380 14.71 1.43 9.02
CA ARG A 380 16.19 1.52 8.95
C ARG A 380 16.87 0.15 9.08
N ASP A 381 16.57 -0.60 10.14
CA ASP A 381 17.20 -1.88 10.46
C ASP A 381 16.13 -2.97 10.66
N PRO A 382 16.33 -4.20 10.17
CA PRO A 382 15.35 -5.27 10.34
C PRO A 382 15.09 -5.63 11.82
N ALA A 383 16.04 -5.41 12.73
CA ALA A 383 15.87 -5.67 14.16
C ALA A 383 14.87 -4.73 14.83
N HIS A 384 14.65 -3.52 14.27
CA HIS A 384 13.76 -2.52 14.85
C HIS A 384 12.30 -2.99 14.89
N THR A 385 11.86 -3.81 13.93
CA THR A 385 10.51 -4.39 13.94
C THR A 385 10.25 -5.19 15.22
N LEU A 386 11.20 -6.05 15.61
CA LEU A 386 11.08 -6.84 16.84
C LEU A 386 11.29 -5.99 18.10
N ALA A 387 12.10 -4.92 18.03
CA ALA A 387 12.27 -3.97 19.14
C ALA A 387 10.95 -3.24 19.45
N ALA A 388 10.30 -2.67 18.44
CA ALA A 388 9.00 -2.01 18.59
C ALA A 388 7.93 -2.97 19.12
N ALA A 389 7.89 -4.20 18.59
CA ALA A 389 6.97 -5.23 19.05
C ALA A 389 7.21 -5.60 20.53
N ARG A 390 8.47 -5.75 20.99
CA ARG A 390 8.81 -6.01 22.40
C ARG A 390 8.36 -4.90 23.34
N ARG A 391 8.32 -3.66 22.85
CA ARG A 391 7.84 -2.50 23.62
C ARG A 391 6.32 -2.41 23.71
N GLY A 392 5.61 -3.20 22.90
CA GLY A 392 4.16 -3.32 22.94
C GLY A 392 3.44 -2.75 21.72
N HIS A 393 4.15 -2.12 20.77
CA HIS A 393 3.55 -1.60 19.54
C HIS A 393 3.07 -2.75 18.65
N PRO A 394 1.94 -2.58 17.94
CA PRO A 394 1.75 -3.24 16.66
C PRO A 394 2.86 -2.80 15.69
N ALA A 395 3.63 -3.73 15.15
CA ALA A 395 4.80 -3.41 14.32
C ALA A 395 4.57 -3.79 12.84
N ILE A 396 5.01 -2.93 11.93
CA ILE A 396 4.99 -3.14 10.48
C ILE A 396 6.42 -3.05 9.97
N SER A 397 6.90 -4.10 9.30
CA SER A 397 8.25 -4.11 8.74
C SER A 397 8.28 -3.47 7.35
N ALA A 398 9.01 -2.37 7.24
CA ALA A 398 9.24 -1.59 6.03
C ALA A 398 10.76 -1.43 5.77
N HIS A 399 11.54 -2.46 6.05
CA HIS A 399 13.00 -2.41 5.99
C HIS A 399 13.50 -2.02 4.59
N HIS A 400 14.20 -0.90 4.50
CA HIS A 400 14.51 -0.24 3.23
C HIS A 400 15.37 -1.09 2.29
N ARG A 401 16.28 -1.92 2.82
CA ARG A 401 17.11 -2.83 2.00
C ARG A 401 16.36 -4.07 1.46
N ALA A 402 15.07 -4.17 1.74
CA ALA A 402 14.23 -5.28 1.28
C ALA A 402 12.89 -4.85 0.67
N THR A 403 12.38 -3.68 1.02
CA THR A 403 10.98 -3.30 0.70
C THR A 403 10.84 -1.96 0.01
N TYR A 404 11.92 -1.18 -0.10
CA TYR A 404 11.92 0.08 -0.87
C TYR A 404 12.15 -0.24 -2.35
N LEU A 405 11.10 -0.04 -3.13
CA LEU A 405 11.06 -0.36 -4.55
C LEU A 405 11.58 0.80 -5.40
N ASP A 406 11.83 1.97 -4.83
CA ASP A 406 12.47 3.10 -5.51
C ASP A 406 13.97 2.83 -5.79
N TYR A 407 14.58 1.88 -5.08
CA TYR A 407 15.99 1.50 -5.27
C TYR A 407 16.16 0.73 -6.60
N ALA A 408 17.35 0.87 -7.20
CA ALA A 408 17.72 0.12 -8.40
C ALA A 408 17.60 -1.39 -8.18
N GLN A 409 17.27 -2.13 -9.24
CA GLN A 409 17.07 -3.58 -9.22
C GLN A 409 18.30 -4.38 -9.62
N SER A 410 19.35 -3.71 -10.10
CA SER A 410 20.55 -4.30 -10.68
C SER A 410 21.71 -3.31 -10.61
N GLU A 411 22.94 -3.82 -10.60
CA GLU A 411 24.16 -3.02 -10.79
C GLU A 411 24.52 -2.80 -12.27
N ASP A 412 23.73 -3.36 -13.19
CA ASP A 412 23.92 -3.20 -14.63
C ASP A 412 23.89 -1.70 -15.00
N PRO A 413 24.89 -1.18 -15.75
CA PRO A 413 24.94 0.23 -16.17
C PRO A 413 23.71 0.70 -16.98
N GLY A 414 22.96 -0.22 -17.59
CA GLY A 414 21.72 0.04 -18.31
C GLY A 414 20.46 0.00 -17.45
N GLU A 415 20.56 -0.37 -16.16
CA GLU A 415 19.43 -0.28 -15.21
C GLU A 415 19.03 1.20 -15.09
N PRO A 416 17.76 1.56 -15.36
CA PRO A 416 17.39 2.97 -15.30
C PRO A 416 17.48 3.48 -13.86
N GLN A 417 17.76 4.78 -13.71
CA GLN A 417 18.06 5.42 -12.42
C GLN A 417 16.94 5.22 -11.38
N GLY A 418 17.27 4.56 -10.28
CA GLY A 418 16.47 4.55 -9.05
C GLY A 418 17.03 5.52 -8.02
N GLN A 419 16.51 5.45 -6.80
CA GLN A 419 17.05 6.17 -5.64
C GLN A 419 18.53 5.81 -5.45
N PRO A 420 19.40 6.79 -5.18
CA PRO A 420 20.78 6.53 -4.81
C PRO A 420 20.86 5.62 -3.58
N GLY A 421 21.55 4.50 -3.72
CA GLY A 421 21.60 3.49 -2.67
C GLY A 421 22.11 2.16 -3.18
N GLY A 422 22.07 1.14 -2.33
CA GLY A 422 22.37 -0.22 -2.76
C GLY A 422 21.18 -0.85 -3.51
N VAL A 423 21.46 -1.87 -4.31
CA VAL A 423 20.43 -2.61 -5.03
C VAL A 423 19.47 -3.30 -4.07
N VAL A 424 18.17 -3.26 -4.40
CA VAL A 424 17.11 -4.07 -3.81
C VAL A 424 16.51 -4.90 -4.94
N ASP A 425 17.10 -6.08 -5.16
CA ASP A 425 16.66 -6.99 -6.21
C ASP A 425 15.44 -7.82 -5.77
N LEU A 426 14.90 -8.60 -6.70
CA LEU A 426 13.77 -9.50 -6.46
C LEU A 426 14.04 -10.51 -5.33
N ARG A 427 15.27 -10.98 -5.17
CA ARG A 427 15.63 -11.98 -4.18
C ARG A 427 15.71 -11.39 -2.78
N ALA A 428 16.21 -10.16 -2.64
CA ALA A 428 16.21 -9.42 -1.39
C ALA A 428 14.78 -9.23 -0.87
N VAL A 429 13.83 -8.88 -1.76
CA VAL A 429 12.42 -8.73 -1.38
C VAL A 429 11.82 -10.08 -0.95
N HIS A 430 12.07 -11.15 -1.71
CA HIS A 430 11.54 -12.49 -1.39
C HIS A 430 12.09 -13.06 -0.09
N ALA A 431 13.36 -12.80 0.22
CA ALA A 431 14.04 -13.31 1.40
C ALA A 431 13.59 -12.63 2.72
N HIS A 432 12.96 -11.46 2.64
CA HIS A 432 12.59 -10.67 3.82
C HIS A 432 11.46 -11.33 4.62
N ASP A 433 11.71 -11.76 5.85
CA ASP A 433 10.65 -12.10 6.80
C ASP A 433 10.45 -10.95 7.80
N PRO A 434 9.24 -10.39 7.93
CA PRO A 434 8.96 -9.51 9.06
C PRO A 434 9.00 -10.25 10.41
N VAL A 435 8.85 -11.59 10.41
CA VAL A 435 8.86 -12.42 11.63
C VAL A 435 9.78 -13.64 11.42
N PRO A 436 11.06 -13.54 11.84
CA PRO A 436 11.98 -14.69 11.83
C PRO A 436 11.42 -15.89 12.61
N GLU A 437 11.77 -17.11 12.20
CA GLU A 437 11.26 -18.35 12.80
C GLU A 437 11.59 -18.50 14.29
N ASP A 438 12.68 -17.91 14.75
CA ASP A 438 13.16 -17.93 16.14
C ASP A 438 12.62 -16.78 16.99
N ALA A 439 11.73 -15.93 16.44
CA ALA A 439 11.11 -14.85 17.20
C ALA A 439 10.23 -15.38 18.33
N GLU A 440 10.30 -14.73 19.50
CA GLU A 440 9.41 -15.04 20.61
C GLU A 440 7.94 -14.88 20.19
N ARG A 441 7.11 -15.88 20.48
CA ARG A 441 5.70 -15.90 20.07
C ARG A 441 4.94 -14.62 20.45
N SER A 442 5.13 -14.13 21.67
CA SER A 442 4.45 -12.91 22.16
C SER A 442 4.83 -11.65 21.36
N VAL A 443 6.06 -11.61 20.82
CA VAL A 443 6.58 -10.54 19.98
C VAL A 443 6.10 -10.73 18.54
N ALA A 444 6.17 -11.96 18.03
CA ALA A 444 5.70 -12.32 16.69
C ALA A 444 4.21 -11.97 16.48
N GLU A 445 3.35 -12.21 17.49
CA GLU A 445 1.92 -11.89 17.45
C GLU A 445 1.64 -10.37 17.35
N ARG A 446 2.60 -9.51 17.69
CA ARG A 446 2.49 -8.04 17.54
C ARG A 446 2.98 -7.52 16.19
N VAL A 447 3.71 -8.34 15.43
CA VAL A 447 4.13 -7.95 14.08
C VAL A 447 2.98 -8.20 13.11
N LEU A 448 2.37 -7.12 12.63
CA LEU A 448 1.21 -7.17 11.76
C LEU A 448 1.58 -7.70 10.36
N GLY A 449 2.80 -7.45 9.89
CA GLY A 449 3.30 -7.93 8.60
C GLY A 449 4.31 -6.98 7.97
N THR A 450 4.26 -6.85 6.64
CA THR A 450 5.22 -6.06 5.85
C THR A 450 4.55 -5.19 4.79
N GLN A 451 5.27 -4.18 4.31
CA GLN A 451 4.79 -3.22 3.34
C GLN A 451 5.92 -2.86 2.38
N ALA A 452 5.62 -2.71 1.08
CA ALA A 452 6.50 -2.12 0.08
C ALA A 452 6.33 -0.60 0.01
N GLN A 453 7.39 0.12 -0.36
CA GLN A 453 7.44 1.58 -0.40
C GLN A 453 7.97 1.98 -1.76
N LEU A 454 7.31 2.95 -2.38
CA LEU A 454 7.81 3.56 -3.59
C LEU A 454 7.79 5.07 -3.41
N TRP A 455 8.94 5.60 -3.02
CA TRP A 455 9.24 7.02 -3.03
C TRP A 455 9.47 7.50 -4.46
N THR A 456 9.06 8.72 -4.79
CA THR A 456 8.93 9.14 -6.19
C THR A 456 9.84 10.27 -6.64
N GLU A 457 10.91 10.62 -5.91
CA GLU A 457 11.89 11.65 -6.34
C GLU A 457 12.40 11.40 -7.77
N PHE A 458 12.69 10.13 -8.10
CA PHE A 458 13.20 9.70 -9.41
C PHE A 458 12.16 8.93 -10.25
N VAL A 459 10.90 8.88 -9.81
CA VAL A 459 9.86 8.01 -10.38
C VAL A 459 8.67 8.85 -10.82
N ARG A 460 8.75 9.40 -12.03
CA ARG A 460 7.81 10.45 -12.49
C ARG A 460 6.58 9.94 -13.22
N THR A 461 6.66 8.77 -13.87
CA THR A 461 5.59 8.26 -14.75
C THR A 461 5.03 6.92 -14.26
N PRO A 462 3.77 6.60 -14.59
CA PRO A 462 3.17 5.29 -14.39
C PRO A 462 4.06 4.12 -14.83
N GLU A 463 4.70 4.22 -15.99
CA GLU A 463 5.56 3.15 -16.52
C GLU A 463 6.78 2.94 -15.64
N ARG A 464 7.37 4.02 -15.11
CA ARG A 464 8.50 3.92 -14.19
C ARG A 464 8.09 3.34 -12.85
N ILE A 465 6.90 3.69 -12.35
CA ILE A 465 6.31 3.10 -11.15
C ILE A 465 6.14 1.59 -11.35
N GLU A 466 5.53 1.15 -12.44
CA GLU A 466 5.32 -0.26 -12.74
C GLU A 466 6.64 -1.03 -12.91
N TYR A 467 7.63 -0.43 -13.58
CA TYR A 467 8.96 -1.04 -13.78
C TYR A 467 9.66 -1.32 -12.47
N LEU A 468 9.60 -0.38 -11.53
CA LEU A 468 10.22 -0.52 -10.22
C LEU A 468 9.38 -1.42 -9.30
N THR A 469 8.06 -1.37 -9.39
CA THR A 469 7.18 -2.16 -8.53
C THR A 469 7.20 -3.64 -8.90
N TYR A 470 7.19 -3.97 -10.19
CA TYR A 470 7.06 -5.35 -10.68
C TYR A 470 8.35 -5.84 -11.32
N PRO A 471 8.79 -7.08 -11.01
CA PRO A 471 8.06 -8.13 -10.28
C PRO A 471 8.28 -8.15 -8.75
N ARG A 472 8.97 -7.16 -8.15
CA ARG A 472 9.31 -7.18 -6.72
C ARG A 472 8.10 -7.24 -5.79
N LEU A 473 6.99 -6.58 -6.13
CA LEU A 473 5.75 -6.68 -5.36
C LEU A 473 5.16 -8.10 -5.39
N CYS A 474 5.38 -8.87 -6.46
CA CYS A 474 4.98 -10.27 -6.51
C CYS A 474 5.74 -11.11 -5.46
N ALA A 475 7.02 -10.82 -5.23
CA ALA A 475 7.82 -11.46 -4.19
C ALA A 475 7.34 -11.08 -2.79
N LEU A 476 7.06 -9.79 -2.55
CA LEU A 476 6.50 -9.33 -1.28
C LEU A 476 5.14 -9.98 -1.00
N ALA A 477 4.27 -10.03 -2.01
CA ALA A 477 2.96 -10.67 -1.92
C ALA A 477 3.08 -12.16 -1.56
N ASP A 478 3.96 -12.91 -2.25
CA ASP A 478 4.20 -14.33 -1.97
C ASP A 478 4.70 -14.54 -0.54
N ARG A 479 5.68 -13.74 -0.11
CA ARG A 479 6.28 -13.83 1.21
C ARG A 479 5.30 -13.49 2.34
N ALA A 480 4.53 -12.40 2.16
CA ALA A 480 3.61 -11.91 3.17
C ALA A 480 2.31 -12.72 3.26
N TRP A 481 1.90 -13.36 2.16
CA TRP A 481 0.73 -14.25 2.11
C TRP A 481 1.07 -15.69 2.48
N SER A 482 2.07 -16.29 1.81
CA SER A 482 2.38 -17.72 1.88
C SER A 482 3.43 -18.06 2.94
N GLY A 483 4.20 -17.08 3.41
CA GLY A 483 5.33 -17.29 4.31
C GLY A 483 6.60 -17.73 3.59
N ALA A 484 7.36 -18.63 4.22
CA ALA A 484 8.58 -19.18 3.62
C ALA A 484 8.31 -20.14 2.49
N THR A 485 8.43 -19.62 1.26
CA THR A 485 8.49 -20.39 0.02
C THR A 485 9.94 -20.53 -0.46
N ASP A 486 10.24 -21.61 -1.16
CA ASP A 486 11.55 -21.82 -1.77
C ASP A 486 11.76 -20.84 -2.93
N TRP A 487 12.99 -20.35 -3.11
CA TRP A 487 13.31 -19.39 -4.16
C TRP A 487 13.11 -19.95 -5.56
N ALA A 488 13.48 -21.21 -5.82
CA ALA A 488 13.31 -21.82 -7.13
C ALA A 488 11.82 -22.06 -7.45
N ASP A 489 11.03 -22.48 -6.44
CA ASP A 489 9.56 -22.55 -6.56
C ASP A 489 8.96 -21.18 -6.90
N PHE A 490 9.30 -20.14 -6.16
CA PHE A 490 8.82 -18.78 -6.43
C PHE A 490 9.21 -18.30 -7.84
N ARG A 491 10.47 -18.50 -8.24
CA ARG A 491 10.94 -18.13 -9.58
C ARG A 491 10.18 -18.85 -10.68
N SER A 492 9.96 -20.16 -10.55
CA SER A 492 9.17 -20.92 -11.53
C SER A 492 7.75 -20.36 -11.66
N ARG A 493 7.10 -20.05 -10.54
CA ARG A 493 5.73 -19.49 -10.56
C ARG A 493 5.71 -18.08 -11.14
N LEU A 494 6.72 -17.27 -10.83
CA LEU A 494 6.86 -15.93 -11.35
C LEU A 494 7.07 -15.93 -12.86
N ASP A 495 7.91 -16.83 -13.38
CA ASP A 495 8.18 -16.94 -14.82
C ASP A 495 6.86 -17.20 -15.58
N GLU A 496 5.99 -18.09 -15.07
CA GLU A 496 4.63 -18.27 -15.62
C GLU A 496 3.72 -17.05 -15.41
N HIS A 497 3.86 -16.35 -14.28
CA HIS A 497 3.08 -15.15 -13.95
C HIS A 497 3.42 -13.95 -14.85
N THR A 498 4.60 -13.92 -15.48
CA THR A 498 4.96 -12.82 -16.41
C THR A 498 3.97 -12.68 -17.56
N ALA A 499 3.41 -13.77 -18.08
CA ALA A 499 2.37 -13.73 -19.12
C ALA A 499 1.09 -13.02 -18.64
N ARG A 500 0.79 -13.06 -17.34
CA ARG A 500 -0.33 -12.32 -16.73
C ARG A 500 -0.02 -10.83 -16.62
N LEU A 501 1.21 -10.47 -16.26
CA LEU A 501 1.67 -9.08 -16.26
C LEU A 501 1.66 -8.49 -17.68
N ASP A 502 2.08 -9.28 -18.69
CA ASP A 502 1.99 -8.90 -20.11
C ASP A 502 0.52 -8.67 -20.54
N ALA A 503 -0.41 -9.56 -20.17
CA ALA A 503 -1.83 -9.42 -20.50
C ALA A 503 -2.48 -8.18 -19.85
N LEU A 504 -2.01 -7.78 -18.67
CA LEU A 504 -2.40 -6.55 -17.97
C LEU A 504 -1.70 -5.29 -18.51
N GLY A 505 -0.75 -5.45 -19.44
CA GLY A 505 0.05 -4.37 -19.99
C GLY A 505 1.00 -3.71 -18.98
N VAL A 506 1.37 -4.42 -17.90
CA VAL A 506 2.28 -3.89 -16.87
C VAL A 506 3.68 -3.71 -17.44
N ARG A 507 4.29 -2.54 -17.25
CA ARG A 507 5.66 -2.22 -17.69
C ARG A 507 6.71 -2.71 -16.70
N TYR A 508 6.72 -3.99 -16.37
CA TYR A 508 7.61 -4.58 -15.37
C TYR A 508 9.06 -4.75 -15.88
N ARG A 509 10.03 -4.82 -14.95
CA ARG A 509 11.40 -5.23 -15.28
C ARG A 509 11.43 -6.73 -15.58
N ARG A 510 11.94 -7.15 -16.74
CA ARG A 510 12.03 -8.59 -17.03
C ARG A 510 12.95 -9.30 -16.03
N PRO A 511 12.53 -10.44 -15.45
CA PRO A 511 13.15 -10.98 -14.24
C PRO A 511 14.48 -11.69 -14.46
#